data_AF-A0A3D0ZAT4-F1
#
_entry.id   AF-A0A3D0ZAT4-F1
#
_cell.length_a   1.000
_cell.length_b   1.000
_cell.length_c   1.000
_cell.angle_alpha   90.00
_cell.angle_beta   90.00
_cell.angle_gamma   90.00
#
_symmetry.space_group_name_H-M   'P 1'
#
loop_
_entity.id
_entity.type
_entity.pdbx_description
1 polymer ?
#
loop_
_entity_poly.entity_id
_entity_poly.type
_entity_poly.pdbx_seq_one_letter_code
_entity_poly.pdbx_strand_id
1 'polypeptide(L)' 'HFSQIIEQVSHGEDFIITRRGKPVAKIIPFKQEQEMTRQEAIAKLIEMRKLYRGEPGSFNVREAIEEGRP' A
#
# COMPACT_ATOMS: atom_id res chain seq x y z
N HIS A 1 11.44 -25.70 -13.69
CA HIS A 1 10.22 -25.02 -13.22
C HIS A 1 10.48 -23.96 -12.17
N PHE A 2 11.10 -24.27 -11.02
CA PHE A 2 11.35 -23.22 -10.01
C PHE A 2 12.18 -22.04 -10.54
N SER A 3 13.25 -22.27 -11.28
CA SER A 3 14.09 -21.20 -11.86
C SER A 3 13.32 -20.28 -12.82
N GLN A 4 12.37 -20.83 -13.60
CA GLN A 4 11.51 -20.05 -14.50
C GLN A 4 10.55 -19.15 -13.71
N ILE A 5 10.00 -19.65 -12.60
CA ILE A 5 9.17 -18.85 -11.69
C ILE A 5 9.99 -17.68 -11.12
N ILE A 6 11.23 -17.93 -10.69
CA ILE A 6 12.10 -16.87 -10.18
C ILE A 6 12.42 -15.83 -11.26
N GLU A 7 12.67 -16.25 -12.50
CA GLU A 7 12.88 -15.35 -13.62
C GLU A 7 11.65 -14.48 -13.87
N GLN A 8 10.45 -15.06 -13.95
CA GLN A 8 9.21 -14.30 -14.13
C GLN A 8 8.93 -13.34 -12.98
N VAL A 9 9.16 -13.78 -11.74
CA VAL A 9 9.05 -12.91 -10.56
C VAL A 9 10.05 -11.75 -10.64
N SER A 10 11.27 -11.98 -11.12
CA SER A 10 12.24 -10.90 -11.28
C SER A 10 11.81 -9.85 -12.31
N HIS A 11 10.95 -10.23 -13.26
CA HIS A 11 10.34 -9.31 -14.25
C HIS A 11 9.08 -8.60 -13.72
N GLY A 12 8.67 -8.87 -12.47
CA GLY A 12 7.55 -8.17 -11.84
C GLY A 12 6.30 -9.03 -11.62
N GLU A 13 6.31 -10.31 -11.97
CA GLU A 13 5.18 -11.20 -11.74
C GLU A 13 5.05 -11.66 -10.28
N ASP A 14 3.81 -11.90 -9.85
CA ASP A 14 3.49 -12.41 -8.51
C ASP A 14 2.98 -13.85 -8.61
N PHE A 15 3.50 -14.75 -7.77
CA PHE A 15 3.10 -16.16 -7.75
C PHE A 15 2.56 -16.57 -6.37
N ILE A 16 1.48 -17.36 -6.36
CA ILE A 16 0.93 -17.97 -5.14
C ILE A 16 1.27 -19.46 -5.13
N ILE A 17 1.98 -19.91 -4.10
CA ILE A 17 2.20 -21.33 -3.85
C ILE A 17 0.99 -21.86 -3.09
N THR A 18 0.38 -22.91 -3.62
CA THR A 18 -0.73 -23.62 -2.97
C THR A 18 -0.33 -25.03 -2.54
N ARG A 19 -0.91 -25.52 -1.45
CA ARG A 19 -0.82 -26.91 -0.99
C ARG A 19 -2.24 -27.44 -0.84
N ARG A 20 -2.60 -28.48 -1.61
CA ARG A 20 -3.97 -29.03 -1.69
C ARG A 20 -5.02 -27.94 -1.99
N GLY A 21 -4.71 -27.07 -2.95
CA GLY A 21 -5.57 -25.95 -3.37
C GLY A 21 -5.64 -24.77 -2.39
N LYS A 22 -5.00 -24.87 -1.21
CA LYS A 22 -4.97 -23.78 -0.23
C LYS A 22 -3.69 -22.95 -0.39
N PRO A 23 -3.75 -21.61 -0.47
CA PRO A 23 -2.56 -20.76 -0.52
C PRO A 23 -1.74 -20.92 0.75
N VAL A 24 -0.42 -21.07 0.60
CA VAL A 24 0.52 -21.25 1.72
C VAL A 24 1.69 -20.28 1.70
N ALA A 25 2.04 -19.73 0.54
CA ALA A 25 3.07 -18.71 0.40
C ALA A 25 2.85 -17.88 -0.87
N LYS A 26 3.49 -16.71 -0.93
CA LYS A 26 3.55 -15.86 -2.12
C LYS A 26 5.01 -15.57 -2.44
N ILE A 27 5.39 -15.67 -3.71
CA ILE A 27 6.68 -15.20 -4.22
C ILE A 27 6.41 -13.90 -4.97
N ILE A 28 7.07 -12.83 -4.55
CA ILE A 28 6.92 -11.49 -5.13
C ILE A 28 8.31 -10.93 -5.48
N PRO A 29 8.39 -9.97 -6.42
CA PRO A 29 9.63 -9.28 -6.70
C PRO A 29 10.10 -8.55 -5.44
N PHE A 30 11.35 -8.76 -5.05
CA PHE A 30 11.93 -7.99 -3.96
C PHE A 30 12.18 -6.56 -4.46
N LYS A 31 11.43 -5.61 -3.92
CA LYS A 31 11.67 -4.18 -4.11
C LYS A 31 12.42 -3.69 -2.88
N GLN A 32 13.62 -3.18 -3.09
CA GLN A 32 14.28 -2.42 -2.04
C GLN A 32 13.42 -1.17 -1.83
N GLU A 33 12.65 -1.15 -0.75
CA GLU A 33 12.03 0.08 -0.30
C GLU A 33 13.19 1.05 -0.06
N GLN A 34 13.32 2.07 -0.91
CA GLN A 34 14.13 3.21 -0.54
C GLN A 34 13.55 3.69 0.79
N GLU A 35 14.38 3.75 1.83
CA GLU A 35 13.97 4.32 3.10
C GLU A 35 13.40 5.71 2.80
N MET A 36 12.08 5.82 2.81
CA MET A 36 11.42 7.07 2.50
C MET A 36 11.83 8.02 3.62
N THR A 37 12.57 9.06 3.25
CA THR A 37 13.02 10.03 4.23
C THR A 37 11.79 10.63 4.92
N ARG A 38 11.94 11.06 6.17
CA ARG A 38 10.85 11.72 6.91
C ARG A 38 10.25 12.89 6.11
N GLN A 39 11.06 13.56 5.30
CA GLN A 39 10.64 14.67 4.45
C GLN A 39 9.76 14.21 3.29
N GLU A 40 10.14 13.13 2.59
CA GLU A 40 9.34 12.53 1.52
C GLU A 40 8.01 11.99 2.03
N ALA A 41 8.01 11.39 3.23
CA ALA A 41 6.81 10.93 3.90
C ALA A 41 5.82 12.08 4.17
N ILE A 42 6.32 13.18 4.72
CA ILE A 42 5.53 14.38 5.01
C ILE A 42 5.00 15.01 3.72
N ALA A 43 5.82 15.10 2.68
CA ALA A 43 5.42 15.64 1.38
C ALA A 43 4.26 14.83 0.79
N LYS A 44 4.36 13.49 0.79
CA LYS A 44 3.32 12.59 0.30
C LYS A 44 2.00 12.72 1.07
N LEU A 45 2.05 12.87 2.40
CA LEU A 45 0.87 13.11 3.22
C LEU A 45 0.20 14.46 2.92
N ILE A 46 0.99 15.51 2.68
CA ILE A 46 0.48 16.83 2.28
C ILE A 46 -0.19 16.76 0.90
N GLU A 47 0.39 16.04 -0.06
CA GLU A 47 -0.20 15.83 -1.39
C GLU A 47 -1.50 15.04 -1.32
N MET A 48 -1.52 13.93 -0.57
CA MET A 48 -2.76 13.18 -0.30
C MET A 48 -3.84 14.10 0.28
N ARG A 49 -3.49 14.95 1.25
CA ARG A 49 -4.44 15.91 1.84
C ARG A 49 -5.01 16.89 0.81
N LYS A 50 -4.24 17.30 -0.22
CA LYS A 50 -4.74 18.17 -1.29
C LYS A 50 -5.73 17.44 -2.19
N LEU A 51 -5.48 16.17 -2.51
CA LEU A 51 -6.36 15.33 -3.32
C LEU A 51 -7.73 15.14 -2.65
N TYR A 52 -7.77 14.90 -1.34
CA TYR A 52 -9.01 14.67 -0.60
C TYR A 52 -9.72 15.95 -0.11
N ARG A 53 -9.11 17.13 -0.25
CA ARG A 53 -9.77 18.42 0.07
C ARG A 53 -10.76 18.86 -1.01
N GLY A 54 -10.86 18.13 -2.12
CA GLY A 54 -11.66 18.51 -3.29
C GLY A 54 -13.00 17.80 -3.46
N GLU A 55 -13.35 16.81 -2.63
CA GLU A 55 -14.64 16.11 -2.77
C GLU A 55 -15.74 16.74 -1.90
N PRO A 56 -16.86 17.21 -2.50
CA PRO A 56 -18.04 17.60 -1.74
C PRO A 56 -18.54 16.40 -0.92
N GLY A 57 -18.48 16.50 0.41
CA GLY A 57 -18.80 15.40 1.34
C GLY A 57 -17.62 14.86 2.16
N SER A 58 -16.42 15.44 2.03
CA SER A 58 -15.26 15.05 2.82
C SER A 58 -15.51 15.21 4.34
N PHE A 59 -15.29 14.14 5.09
CA PHE A 59 -15.37 14.06 6.55
C PHE A 59 -14.73 15.29 7.24
N ASN A 60 -15.56 16.08 7.91
CA ASN A 60 -15.10 17.22 8.68
C ASN A 60 -14.56 16.74 10.03
N VAL A 61 -13.23 16.63 10.13
CA VAL A 61 -12.53 16.20 11.35
C VAL A 61 -12.94 17.04 12.58
N ARG A 62 -13.26 18.33 12.40
CA ARG A 62 -13.72 19.17 13.52
C ARG A 62 -15.10 18.74 14.01
N GLU A 63 -16.02 18.47 13.10
CA GLU A 63 -17.39 18.05 13.41
C GLU A 63 -17.41 16.69 14.11
N ALA A 64 -16.59 15.74 13.65
CA ALA A 64 -16.45 14.43 14.30
C ALA A 64 -15.81 14.50 15.71
N ILE A 65 -14.93 15.49 15.95
CA ILE A 65 -14.36 15.72 17.29
C ILE A 65 -15.39 16.35 18.23
N GLU A 66 -16.23 17.26 17.73
CA GLU A 66 -17.29 17.90 18.50
C GLU A 66 -18.42 16.91 18.84
N GLU A 67 -18.80 16.04 17.91
CA GLU A 67 -19.85 15.02 18.12
C GLU A 67 -19.43 13.93 19.13
N GLY A 68 -18.13 13.62 19.23
CA GLY A 68 -17.59 12.64 20.16
C GLY A 68 -17.21 13.16 21.55
N ARG A 69 -17.35 14.47 21.81
CA ARG A 69 -17.00 15.09 23.10
C ARG A 69 -18.28 15.39 23.89
N PRO A 70 -18.66 14.56 24.88
CA PRO A 70 -19.77 14.86 25.78
C PRO A 70 -19.49 16.09 26.66
#